data_AF-A0A2M8TEV4-F1
#
_entry.id   AF-A0A2M8TEV4-F1
#
_cell.length_a   1.000
_cell.length_b   1.000
_cell.length_c   1.000
_cell.angle_alpha   90.00
_cell.angle_beta   90.00
_cell.angle_gamma   90.00
#
_symmetry.space_group_name_H-M   'P 1'
#
loop_
_entity.id
_entity.type
_entity.pdbx_description
1 polymer ?
#
loop_
_entity_poly.entity_id
_entity_poly.type
_entity_poly.pdbx_seq_one_letter_code
_entity_poly.pdbx_strand_id
1 'polypeptide(L)'
;MGLLIESIVLCLIFFVICFLGTGSDEKNIKSFDSYPDEIQGIIINNDRLKNKIVRKSSYMLFISNVFIFSIVLFLFGFIIRTDSSKQNFINILILGEALNAFDFFIIDMIWWRNAKRVRFKGTEKLDNAYKNPKKHICSFLKGIIVFVIVALVDTVILSFFK
;
A
#
# COMPACT_ATOMS: atom_id res chain seq x y z
N MET A 1 -15.70 17.90 8.47
CA MET A 1 -14.32 18.36 8.75
C MET A 1 -13.42 17.22 9.21
N GLY A 2 -13.90 16.26 10.02
CA GLY A 2 -13.13 15.07 10.42
C GLY A 2 -12.57 14.23 9.26
N LEU A 3 -13.41 13.80 8.31
CA LEU A 3 -13.00 12.91 7.20
C LEU A 3 -11.77 13.40 6.43
N LEU A 4 -11.74 14.68 6.02
CA LEU A 4 -10.62 15.25 5.27
C LEU A 4 -9.32 15.26 6.08
N ILE A 5 -9.41 15.67 7.35
CA ILE A 5 -8.25 15.71 8.26
C ILE A 5 -7.72 14.29 8.47
N GLU A 6 -8.60 13.33 8.76
CA GLU A 6 -8.22 11.93 8.94
C GLU A 6 -7.60 11.32 7.68
N SER A 7 -8.13 11.61 6.48
CA SER A 7 -7.51 11.19 5.22
C SER A 7 -6.09 11.73 5.07
N ILE A 8 -5.86 13.01 5.37
CA ILE A 8 -4.53 13.64 5.29
C ILE A 8 -3.58 12.99 6.29
N VAL A 9 -4.00 12.84 7.55
CA VAL A 9 -3.20 12.21 8.60
C VAL A 9 -2.83 10.78 8.23
N LEU A 10 -3.80 9.98 7.77
CA LEU A 10 -3.58 8.61 7.31
C LEU A 10 -2.57 8.55 6.17
N CYS A 11 -2.70 9.40 5.15
CA CYS A 11 -1.77 9.44 4.01
C CYS A 11 -0.35 9.83 4.44
N LEU A 12 -0.21 10.80 5.34
CA LEU A 12 1.10 11.23 5.86
C LEU A 12 1.77 10.12 6.68
N ILE A 13 1.02 9.48 7.58
CA ILE A 13 1.52 8.33 8.37
C ILE A 13 1.97 7.21 7.43
N PHE A 14 1.14 6.88 6.43
CA PHE A 14 1.46 5.85 5.46
C PHE A 14 2.71 6.19 4.64
N PHE A 15 2.86 7.43 4.18
CA PHE A 15 4.06 7.89 3.48
C PHE A 15 5.31 7.75 4.36
N VAL A 16 5.23 8.15 5.63
CA VAL A 16 6.35 8.02 6.58
C VAL A 16 6.73 6.55 6.76
N ILE A 17 5.76 5.64 6.89
CA ILE A 17 6.01 4.20 6.98
C ILE A 17 6.72 3.69 5.72
N CYS A 18 6.22 4.03 4.52
CA CYS A 18 6.85 3.67 3.24
C CYS A 18 8.27 4.23 3.12
N PHE A 19 8.48 5.48 3.53
CA PHE A 19 9.79 6.11 3.55
C PHE A 19 10.75 5.40 4.51
N LEU A 20 10.35 5.16 5.76
CA LEU A 20 11.18 4.48 6.77
C LEU A 20 11.46 3.01 6.40
N GLY A 21 10.52 2.38 5.69
CA GLY A 21 10.58 1.00 5.20
C GLY A 21 11.49 0.76 4.01
N THR A 22 12.19 1.79 3.50
CA THR A 22 13.11 1.70 2.34
C THR A 22 14.49 2.27 2.68
N GLY A 23 15.44 2.22 1.74
CA GLY A 23 16.73 2.92 1.82
C GLY A 23 17.95 2.03 2.08
N SER A 24 17.74 0.72 2.20
CA SER A 24 18.81 -0.28 2.14
C SER A 24 18.27 -1.52 1.43
N ASP A 25 19.16 -2.37 0.91
CA ASP A 25 18.72 -3.59 0.22
C ASP A 25 17.88 -4.49 1.14
N GLU A 26 18.20 -4.56 2.43
CA GLU A 26 17.46 -5.35 3.42
C GLU A 26 16.06 -4.82 3.72
N LYS A 27 15.87 -3.51 3.58
CA LYS A 27 14.57 -2.88 3.70
C LYS A 27 13.79 -3.05 2.39
N ASN A 28 14.44 -2.74 1.27
CA ASN A 28 13.87 -2.79 -0.06
C ASN A 28 13.39 -4.20 -0.45
N ILE A 29 14.08 -5.26 -0.01
CA ILE A 29 13.69 -6.65 -0.30
C ILE A 29 12.32 -7.04 0.27
N LYS A 30 11.83 -6.33 1.29
CA LYS A 30 10.48 -6.57 1.85
C LYS A 30 9.37 -6.24 0.85
N SER A 31 9.66 -5.36 -0.10
CA SER A 31 8.76 -4.96 -1.20
C SER A 31 9.17 -5.60 -2.52
N PHE A 32 9.85 -6.76 -2.48
CA PHE A 32 10.36 -7.45 -3.67
C PHE A 32 9.32 -7.60 -4.78
N ASP A 33 8.10 -8.00 -4.44
CA ASP A 33 7.01 -8.23 -5.40
C ASP A 33 6.52 -6.94 -6.11
N SER A 34 6.80 -5.77 -5.52
CA SER A 34 6.46 -4.46 -6.10
C SER A 34 7.43 -4.01 -7.19
N TYR A 35 8.61 -4.64 -7.30
CA TYR A 35 9.59 -4.29 -8.33
C TYR A 35 9.21 -4.84 -9.72
N PRO A 36 9.66 -4.21 -10.82
CA PRO A 36 9.53 -4.76 -12.17
C PRO A 36 10.17 -6.14 -12.30
N ASP A 37 9.62 -6.98 -13.17
CA ASP A 37 10.05 -8.38 -13.32
C ASP A 37 11.53 -8.52 -13.69
N GLU A 38 12.08 -7.57 -14.45
CA GLU A 38 13.51 -7.51 -14.79
C GLU A 38 14.40 -7.36 -13.55
N ILE A 39 14.03 -6.44 -12.64
CA ILE A 39 14.75 -6.25 -11.37
C ILE A 39 14.60 -7.49 -10.49
N GLN A 40 13.39 -8.06 -10.44
CA GLN A 40 13.15 -9.29 -9.69
C GLN A 40 14.05 -10.43 -10.17
N GLY A 41 14.20 -10.62 -11.48
CA GLY A 41 15.04 -11.65 -12.09
C GLY A 41 16.52 -11.54 -11.69
N ILE A 42 17.04 -10.32 -11.54
CA ILE A 42 18.41 -10.08 -11.09
C ILE A 42 18.56 -10.42 -9.61
N ILE A 43 17.62 -9.96 -8.78
CA ILE A 43 17.70 -10.09 -7.32
C ILE A 43 17.50 -11.53 -6.85
N ILE A 44 16.71 -12.34 -7.56
CA ILE A 44 16.55 -13.79 -7.28
C ILE A 44 17.89 -14.53 -7.36
N ASN A 45 18.77 -14.11 -8.26
CA ASN A 45 20.08 -14.72 -8.46
C ASN A 45 21.18 -14.06 -7.60
N ASN A 46 20.83 -13.08 -6.77
CA ASN A 46 21.81 -12.37 -5.93
C ASN A 46 22.09 -13.16 -4.65
N ASP A 47 23.34 -13.61 -4.46
CA ASP A 47 23.73 -14.45 -3.32
C ASP A 47 23.45 -13.83 -1.94
N ARG A 48 23.50 -12.50 -1.83
CA ARG A 48 23.26 -11.78 -0.57
C ARG A 48 21.77 -11.63 -0.25
N LEU A 49 20.90 -11.60 -1.27
CA LEU A 49 19.48 -11.25 -1.12
C LEU A 49 18.53 -12.42 -1.36
N LYS A 50 18.92 -13.44 -2.13
CA LYS A 50 18.05 -14.57 -2.52
C LYS A 50 17.37 -15.24 -1.33
N ASN A 51 18.10 -15.47 -0.24
CA ASN A 51 17.59 -16.12 0.97
C ASN A 51 16.67 -15.22 1.81
N LYS A 52 16.58 -13.93 1.49
CA LYS A 52 15.72 -12.94 2.18
C LYS A 52 14.42 -12.66 1.44
N ILE A 53 14.23 -13.26 0.25
CA ILE A 53 13.00 -13.09 -0.54
C ILE A 53 11.90 -13.94 0.08
N VAL A 54 10.86 -13.27 0.58
CA VAL A 54 9.65 -13.94 1.08
C VAL A 54 8.59 -13.89 -0.02
N ARG A 55 8.40 -14.98 -0.75
CA ARG A 55 7.33 -15.08 -1.75
C ARG A 55 6.03 -15.49 -1.08
N LYS A 56 5.04 -14.60 -1.16
CA LYS A 56 3.67 -14.90 -0.74
C LYS A 56 2.83 -15.20 -1.98
N SER A 57 1.84 -16.09 -1.86
CA SER A 57 0.89 -16.29 -2.95
C SER A 57 0.06 -15.01 -3.14
N SER A 58 -0.37 -14.73 -4.38
CA SER A 58 -1.21 -13.56 -4.66
C SER A 58 -2.49 -13.54 -3.82
N TYR A 59 -3.02 -14.72 -3.48
CA TYR A 59 -4.17 -14.88 -2.60
C TYR A 59 -3.85 -14.48 -1.16
N MET A 60 -2.73 -14.95 -0.60
CA MET A 60 -2.31 -14.58 0.77
C MET A 60 -2.02 -13.08 0.91
N LEU A 61 -1.42 -12.46 -0.12
CA LEU A 61 -1.21 -11.01 -0.15
C LEU A 61 -2.54 -10.25 -0.12
N PHE A 62 -3.51 -10.69 -0.93
CA PHE A 62 -4.83 -10.08 -0.97
C PHE A 62 -5.54 -10.14 0.40
N ILE A 63 -5.59 -11.33 1.02
CA ILE A 63 -6.20 -11.52 2.34
C ILE A 63 -5.46 -10.70 3.41
N SER A 64 -4.12 -10.69 3.37
CA SER A 64 -3.32 -9.89 4.32
C SER A 64 -3.62 -8.40 4.18
N ASN A 65 -3.77 -7.90 2.95
CA ASN A 65 -4.10 -6.50 2.70
C ASN A 65 -5.49 -6.17 3.23
N VAL A 66 -6.52 -6.98 2.94
CA VAL A 66 -7.87 -6.78 3.48
C VAL A 66 -7.81 -6.73 5.02
N PHE A 67 -7.13 -7.69 5.65
CA PHE A 67 -7.03 -7.75 7.11
C PHE A 67 -6.32 -6.53 7.71
N ILE A 68 -5.14 -6.17 7.21
CA ILE A 68 -4.37 -5.03 7.73
C ILE A 68 -5.12 -3.72 7.51
N PHE A 69 -5.67 -3.51 6.32
CA PHE A 69 -6.39 -2.27 6.01
C PHE A 69 -7.72 -2.19 6.76
N SER A 70 -8.41 -3.29 7.05
CA SER A 70 -9.56 -3.29 7.96
C SER A 70 -9.18 -2.82 9.36
N ILE A 71 -8.07 -3.29 9.93
CA ILE A 71 -7.64 -2.80 11.25
C ILE A 71 -7.38 -1.29 11.20
N VAL A 72 -6.61 -0.83 10.21
CA VAL A 72 -6.23 0.58 10.10
C VAL A 72 -7.46 1.46 9.84
N LEU A 73 -8.26 1.14 8.82
CA LEU A 73 -9.42 1.96 8.45
C LEU A 73 -10.54 1.89 9.48
N PHE A 74 -10.68 0.80 10.22
CA PHE A 74 -11.59 0.76 11.35
C PHE A 74 -11.22 1.77 12.44
N LEU A 75 -9.93 1.91 12.79
CA LEU A 75 -9.49 2.88 13.81
C LEU A 75 -9.83 4.31 13.41
N PHE A 76 -9.54 4.70 12.17
CA PHE A 76 -9.88 6.03 11.63
C PHE A 76 -11.40 6.19 11.45
N GLY A 77 -12.07 5.16 10.95
CA GLY A 77 -13.51 5.10 10.75
C GLY A 77 -14.28 5.27 12.05
N PHE A 78 -13.76 4.74 13.16
CA PHE A 78 -14.32 4.91 14.49
C PHE A 78 -14.29 6.37 14.95
N ILE A 79 -13.22 7.12 14.64
CA ILE A 79 -13.08 8.55 14.98
C ILE A 79 -14.12 9.39 14.22
N ILE A 80 -14.40 9.06 12.96
CA ILE A 80 -15.32 9.81 12.08
C ILE A 80 -16.71 9.19 11.97
N ARG A 81 -17.04 8.24 12.85
CA ARG A 81 -18.30 7.50 12.80
C ARG A 81 -19.49 8.43 13.00
N THR A 82 -20.60 8.04 12.41
CA THR A 82 -21.91 8.70 12.47
C THR A 82 -22.97 7.66 12.82
N ASP A 83 -24.18 8.11 13.16
CA ASP A 83 -25.31 7.21 13.45
C ASP A 83 -25.83 6.46 12.21
N SER A 84 -25.45 6.94 11.01
CA SER A 84 -25.88 6.38 9.73
C SER A 84 -24.87 5.35 9.20
N SER A 85 -25.29 4.09 9.12
CA SER A 85 -24.48 3.02 8.52
C SER A 85 -24.08 3.33 7.08
N LYS A 86 -24.98 3.94 6.29
CA LYS A 86 -24.68 4.35 4.91
C LYS A 86 -23.59 5.41 4.88
N GLN A 87 -23.63 6.38 5.79
CA GLN A 87 -22.60 7.41 5.86
C GLN A 87 -21.26 6.86 6.34
N ASN A 88 -21.26 5.91 7.29
CA ASN A 88 -20.04 5.24 7.74
C ASN A 88 -19.37 4.45 6.61
N PHE A 89 -20.16 3.73 5.80
CA PHE A 89 -19.67 3.06 4.61
C PHE A 89 -19.01 4.04 3.63
N ILE A 90 -19.71 5.15 3.31
CA ILE A 90 -19.18 6.17 2.40
C ILE A 90 -17.89 6.79 2.97
N ASN A 91 -17.87 7.11 4.26
CA ASN A 91 -16.71 7.70 4.93
C ASN A 91 -15.49 6.75 4.88
N ILE A 92 -15.66 5.48 5.22
CA ILE A 92 -14.57 4.50 5.18
C ILE A 92 -14.11 4.23 3.75
N LEU A 93 -15.05 4.15 2.80
CA LEU A 93 -14.71 3.99 1.38
C LEU A 93 -13.88 5.18 0.88
N ILE A 94 -14.27 6.41 1.21
CA ILE A 94 -13.50 7.61 0.87
C ILE A 94 -12.12 7.58 1.53
N LEU A 95 -12.00 7.19 2.81
CA LEU A 95 -10.71 7.04 3.47
C LEU A 95 -9.79 6.05 2.73
N GLY A 96 -10.31 4.88 2.40
CA GLY A 96 -9.57 3.83 1.71
C GLY A 96 -9.13 4.24 0.31
N GLU A 97 -10.06 4.77 -0.51
CA GLU A 97 -9.73 5.20 -1.87
C GLU A 97 -8.84 6.44 -1.90
N ALA A 98 -8.97 7.36 -0.93
CA ALA A 98 -8.03 8.47 -0.80
C ALA A 98 -6.61 7.98 -0.51
N LEU A 99 -6.46 6.99 0.38
CA LEU A 99 -5.16 6.36 0.65
C LEU A 99 -4.62 5.62 -0.58
N ASN A 100 -5.46 4.85 -1.27
CA ASN A 100 -5.11 4.13 -2.50
C ASN A 100 -4.62 5.07 -3.61
N ALA A 101 -5.38 6.16 -3.83
CA ALA A 101 -5.03 7.16 -4.82
C ALA A 101 -3.75 7.91 -4.43
N PHE A 102 -3.57 8.24 -3.15
CA PHE A 102 -2.35 8.87 -2.66
C PHE A 102 -1.13 7.95 -2.86
N ASP A 103 -1.24 6.67 -2.51
CA ASP A 103 -0.20 5.68 -2.75
C ASP A 103 0.15 5.63 -4.24
N PHE A 104 -0.84 5.46 -5.11
CA PHE A 104 -0.59 5.37 -6.55
C PHE A 104 0.03 6.67 -7.13
N PHE A 105 -0.61 7.82 -6.93
CA PHE A 105 -0.19 9.06 -7.59
C PHE A 105 1.07 9.67 -6.98
N ILE A 106 1.20 9.64 -5.64
CA ILE A 106 2.29 10.34 -4.95
C ILE A 106 3.42 9.37 -4.65
N ILE A 107 3.13 8.24 -4.01
CA ILE A 107 4.18 7.30 -3.60
C ILE A 107 4.73 6.57 -4.81
N ASP A 108 3.89 5.86 -5.56
CA ASP A 108 4.32 5.01 -6.66
C ASP A 108 4.77 5.82 -7.88
N MET A 109 3.92 6.73 -8.36
CA MET A 109 4.17 7.42 -9.62
C MET A 109 5.25 8.50 -9.51
N ILE A 110 5.28 9.26 -8.41
CA ILE A 110 6.22 10.38 -8.23
C ILE A 110 7.45 9.93 -7.44
N TRP A 111 7.29 9.39 -6.23
CA TRP A 111 8.43 9.15 -5.35
C TRP A 111 9.20 7.86 -5.69
N TRP A 112 8.56 6.69 -5.66
CA TRP A 112 9.16 5.36 -5.79
C TRP A 112 9.89 5.17 -7.12
N ARG A 113 9.26 5.59 -8.23
CA ARG A 113 9.86 5.51 -9.57
C ARG A 113 11.06 6.44 -9.77
N ASN A 114 11.25 7.44 -8.93
CA ASN A 114 12.35 8.42 -9.09
C ASN A 114 13.37 8.39 -7.94
N ALA A 115 13.05 7.80 -6.80
CA ALA A 115 13.92 7.83 -5.63
C ALA A 115 15.06 6.81 -5.73
N LYS A 116 16.32 7.28 -5.66
CA LYS A 116 17.50 6.40 -5.68
C LYS A 116 17.55 5.40 -4.51
N ARG A 117 16.94 5.75 -3.37
CA ARG A 117 16.95 4.93 -2.14
C ARG A 117 16.23 3.58 -2.27
N VAL A 118 15.31 3.46 -3.21
CA VAL A 118 14.57 2.22 -3.47
C VAL A 118 15.26 1.36 -4.54
N ARG A 119 16.49 1.71 -4.94
CA ARG A 119 17.28 0.92 -5.90
C ARG A 119 18.15 -0.07 -5.15
N PHE A 120 18.21 -1.30 -5.64
CA PHE A 120 19.13 -2.29 -5.11
C PHE A 120 20.57 -1.99 -5.56
N LYS A 121 21.53 -2.20 -4.65
CA LYS A 121 22.95 -2.09 -5.00
C LYS A 121 23.32 -3.06 -6.12
N GLY A 122 24.07 -2.58 -7.11
CA GLY A 122 24.46 -3.34 -8.31
C GLY A 122 23.44 -3.31 -9.45
N THR A 123 22.33 -2.58 -9.31
CA THR A 123 21.31 -2.41 -10.36
C THR A 123 21.16 -0.94 -10.79
N GLU A 124 22.11 -0.08 -10.43
CA GLU A 124 22.03 1.37 -10.62
C GLU A 124 21.92 1.78 -12.09
N LYS A 125 22.45 0.95 -13.00
CA LYS A 125 22.39 1.18 -14.45
C LYS A 125 20.99 0.93 -15.05
N LEU A 126 20.06 0.34 -14.30
CA LEU A 126 18.74 -0.08 -14.76
C LEU A 126 17.63 0.91 -14.38
N ASP A 127 17.93 2.20 -14.27
CA ASP A 127 16.98 3.23 -13.83
C ASP A 127 15.67 3.23 -14.65
N ASN A 128 15.76 2.99 -15.96
CA ASN A 128 14.59 2.88 -16.84
C ASN A 128 13.67 1.72 -16.47
N ALA A 129 14.22 0.56 -16.06
CA ALA A 129 13.42 -0.58 -15.65
C ALA A 129 12.60 -0.24 -14.40
N TYR A 130 13.23 0.38 -13.39
CA TYR A 130 12.57 0.82 -12.17
C TYR A 130 11.44 1.85 -12.38
N LYS A 131 11.51 2.63 -13.47
CA LYS A 131 10.47 3.60 -13.83
C LYS A 131 9.25 2.98 -14.51
N ASN A 132 9.23 1.67 -14.75
CA ASN A 132 8.08 1.00 -15.35
C ASN A 132 6.86 1.02 -14.40
N PRO A 133 5.73 1.64 -14.78
CA PRO A 133 4.57 1.79 -13.90
C PRO A 133 3.65 0.56 -13.84
N LYS A 134 3.87 -0.46 -14.69
CA LYS A 134 2.90 -1.55 -14.91
C LYS A 134 2.47 -2.26 -13.62
N LYS A 135 3.42 -2.61 -12.75
CA LYS A 135 3.13 -3.27 -11.47
C LYS A 135 2.27 -2.39 -10.56
N HIS A 136 2.62 -1.12 -10.45
CA HIS A 136 1.90 -0.15 -9.64
C HIS A 136 0.47 0.09 -10.15
N ILE A 137 0.26 0.17 -11.47
CA ILE A 137 -1.08 0.27 -12.06
C ILE A 137 -1.92 -0.96 -11.71
N CYS A 138 -1.35 -2.17 -11.85
CA CYS A 138 -2.05 -3.40 -11.48
C CYS A 138 -2.38 -3.46 -9.98
N SER A 139 -1.47 -2.98 -9.12
CA SER A 139 -1.69 -2.92 -7.66
C SER A 139 -2.78 -1.91 -7.30
N PHE A 140 -2.78 -0.72 -7.90
CA PHE A 140 -3.81 0.31 -7.69
C PHE A 140 -5.22 -0.21 -8.02
N LEU A 141 -5.38 -0.89 -9.16
CA LEU A 141 -6.67 -1.48 -9.56
C LEU A 141 -7.14 -2.58 -8.58
N LYS A 142 -6.21 -3.39 -8.06
CA LYS A 142 -6.53 -4.35 -6.99
C LYS A 142 -6.90 -3.65 -5.69
N GLY A 143 -6.24 -2.53 -5.38
CA GLY A 143 -6.50 -1.68 -4.23
C GLY A 143 -7.94 -1.20 -4.18
N ILE A 144 -8.52 -0.80 -5.31
CA ILE A 144 -9.93 -0.38 -5.40
C ILE A 144 -10.86 -1.48 -4.86
N ILE A 145 -10.65 -2.72 -5.30
CA ILE A 145 -11.45 -3.87 -4.85
C ILE A 145 -11.24 -4.14 -3.36
N VAL A 146 -9.98 -4.07 -2.89
CA VAL A 146 -9.65 -4.26 -1.47
C VAL A 146 -10.38 -3.24 -0.60
N PHE A 147 -10.36 -1.95 -0.96
CA PHE A 147 -10.95 -0.90 -0.13
C PHE A 147 -12.48 -0.90 -0.15
N VAL A 148 -13.11 -1.34 -1.23
CA VAL A 148 -14.56 -1.64 -1.23
C VAL A 148 -14.89 -2.74 -0.22
N ILE A 149 -14.13 -3.83 -0.20
CA ILE A 149 -14.35 -4.95 0.73
C ILE A 149 -14.12 -4.49 2.17
N VAL A 150 -13.02 -3.78 2.42
CA VAL A 150 -12.70 -3.24 3.76
C VAL A 150 -13.80 -2.31 4.24
N ALA A 151 -14.30 -1.40 3.40
CA ALA A 151 -15.38 -0.50 3.78
C ALA A 151 -16.67 -1.25 4.17
N LEU A 152 -17.01 -2.34 3.46
CA LEU A 152 -18.14 -3.19 3.82
C LEU A 152 -17.91 -3.86 5.17
N VAL A 153 -16.76 -4.51 5.37
CA VAL A 153 -16.40 -5.21 6.61
C VAL A 153 -16.43 -4.25 7.79
N ASP A 154 -15.75 -3.11 7.69
CA ASP A 154 -15.59 -2.17 8.79
C ASP A 154 -16.92 -1.48 9.13
N THR A 155 -17.78 -1.23 8.13
CA THR A 155 -19.14 -0.70 8.39
C THR A 155 -19.98 -1.68 9.19
N VAL A 156 -19.92 -2.97 8.86
CA VAL A 156 -20.60 -4.02 9.61
C VAL A 156 -20.05 -4.06 11.04
N ILE A 157 -18.73 -4.03 11.21
CA ILE A 157 -18.11 -4.03 12.54
C ILE A 157 -18.54 -2.80 13.34
N LEU A 158 -18.46 -1.59 12.75
CA LEU A 158 -18.88 -0.34 13.41
C LEU A 158 -20.35 -0.36 13.83
N SER A 159 -21.22 -1.09 13.13
CA SER A 159 -22.64 -1.18 13.48
C SER A 159 -22.91 -1.82 14.84
N PHE A 160 -21.96 -2.61 15.37
CA PHE A 160 -22.01 -3.18 16.72
C PHE A 160 -21.58 -2.20 17.82
N PHE A 161 -20.98 -1.06 17.47
CA PHE A 161 -20.50 -0.03 18.39
C PHE A 161 -21.37 1.25 18.33
N LYS A 162 -22.66 1.09 18.02
CA LYS A 162 -23.61 2.20 18.08
C LYS A 162 -23.77 2.72 19.50
#